data_AF-A0A2V8T055-F1
#
_entry.id   AF-A0A2V8T055-F1
#
_cell.length_a   1.000
_cell.length_b   1.000
_cell.length_c   1.000
_cell.angle_alpha   90.00
_cell.angle_beta   90.00
_cell.angle_gamma   90.00
#
_symmetry.space_group_name_H-M   'P 1'
#
loop_
_entity.id
_entity.type
_entity.pdbx_description
1 polymer ?
#
loop_
_entity_poly.entity_id
_entity_poly.type
_entity_poly.pdbx_seq_one_letter_code
_entity_poly.pdbx_strand_id
1 'polypeptide(L)'
;MEGISMFRNSLSRAAGLAAAIIVLTAMAAAQSTQVEGTIKIKAQDGSKKPIAGATVDIYRRDIKTHFEPPVKTDKNGHFVRLGLPIQGIYLFIVSAPGAAPTYMNNVRISQMPVVDVTLDPGDGRVLTLDDVDKATAQQKGGGSVPAAKTVSPGDKAKADAAQKEYETKLQEGKEVQATFDQARTHYNTGVELMQANNYQNALSEFEQASTVDPTKHAAMALLAYRANANLAEAHYQIGVDLFNKKQRPEAKTHFEAAITGVKKALALAVKDTAENNPNLNNDLVIYYNMLGKNAMLLIEYYGAANLLEDTEKELDKAETLDAANKNKWGVLKADMYRSAGRSEDAVAAYKKVLAADPAYADALYGLGLTLIASSERAQIQEGANTLAEFLVKAPPTDKRLPIVKSSLEELRNGLKIEAEKPAPTRRGKKP
;
A
#
# COMPACT_ATOMS: atom_id res chain seq x y z
N MET A 1 0.63 -1.31 80.79
CA MET A 1 1.47 -1.89 79.72
C MET A 1 0.60 -2.22 78.52
N GLU A 2 0.06 -1.19 77.87
CA GLU A 2 -0.76 -1.30 76.65
C GLU A 2 -0.23 -0.24 75.69
N GLY A 3 0.46 -0.65 74.63
CA GLY A 3 1.08 0.32 73.72
C GLY A 3 1.97 -0.20 72.61
N ILE A 4 2.03 -1.52 72.34
CA ILE A 4 2.86 -2.08 71.26
C ILE A 4 2.12 -3.17 70.47
N SER A 5 0.81 -3.02 70.26
CA SER A 5 -0.01 -4.00 69.51
C SER A 5 -0.61 -3.48 68.19
N MET A 6 -0.66 -2.16 67.96
CA MET A 6 -1.40 -1.60 66.82
C MET A 6 -0.58 -1.30 65.55
N PHE A 7 0.75 -1.44 65.56
CA PHE A 7 1.58 -1.10 64.38
C PHE A 7 1.99 -2.28 63.49
N ARG A 8 1.61 -3.52 63.83
CA ARG A 8 1.90 -4.71 62.99
C ARG A 8 0.75 -5.15 62.07
N ASN A 9 -0.42 -4.52 62.15
CA ASN A 9 -1.60 -4.90 61.37
C ASN A 9 -1.99 -3.92 60.23
N SER A 10 -1.31 -2.79 60.07
CA SER A 10 -1.58 -1.84 58.99
C SER A 10 -0.69 -2.04 57.75
N LEU A 11 0.50 -2.64 57.90
CA LEU A 11 1.39 -2.96 56.76
C LEU A 11 0.98 -4.22 55.98
N SER A 12 0.19 -5.12 56.56
CA SER A 12 -0.31 -6.34 55.89
C SER A 12 -1.55 -6.11 55.02
N ARG A 13 -2.20 -4.94 55.11
CA ARG A 13 -3.36 -4.56 54.28
C ARG A 13 -2.98 -3.75 53.03
N ALA A 14 -1.78 -3.16 52.98
CA ALA A 14 -1.32 -2.39 51.82
C ALA A 14 -0.71 -3.27 50.71
N ALA A 15 -0.24 -4.48 51.02
CA ALA A 15 0.42 -5.35 50.04
C ALA A 15 -0.55 -6.27 49.25
N GLY A 16 -1.78 -6.47 49.74
CA GLY A 16 -2.83 -7.25 49.04
C GLY A 16 -3.53 -6.48 47.92
N LEU A 17 -3.35 -5.16 47.85
CA LEU A 17 -3.93 -4.33 46.80
C LEU A 17 -3.21 -4.53 45.45
N ALA A 18 -1.93 -4.87 45.44
CA ALA A 18 -1.10 -4.85 44.22
C ALA A 18 -1.46 -5.95 43.20
N ALA A 19 -1.84 -7.16 43.64
CA ALA A 19 -2.16 -8.27 42.73
C ALA A 19 -3.58 -8.17 42.14
N ALA A 20 -4.55 -7.68 42.91
CA ALA A 20 -5.91 -7.42 42.44
C ALA A 20 -5.96 -6.18 41.52
N ILE A 21 -5.08 -5.19 41.74
CA ILE A 21 -4.94 -4.02 40.86
C ILE A 21 -4.37 -4.41 39.49
N ILE A 22 -3.43 -5.36 39.40
CA ILE A 22 -2.87 -5.80 38.09
C ILE A 22 -3.96 -6.40 37.18
N VAL A 23 -4.91 -7.16 37.74
CA VAL A 23 -6.05 -7.72 37.00
C VAL A 23 -7.10 -6.65 36.69
N LEU A 24 -7.33 -5.68 37.58
CA LEU A 24 -8.29 -4.58 37.35
C LEU A 24 -7.77 -3.53 36.34
N THR A 25 -6.45 -3.35 36.20
CA THR A 25 -5.87 -2.48 35.16
C THR A 25 -5.97 -3.08 33.75
N ALA A 26 -6.25 -4.37 33.61
CA ALA A 26 -6.49 -5.02 32.32
C ALA A 26 -7.84 -4.63 31.69
N MET A 27 -8.71 -3.89 32.40
CA MET A 27 -10.03 -3.46 31.91
C MET A 27 -9.99 -2.22 31.00
N ALA A 28 -8.83 -1.62 30.76
CA ALA A 28 -8.71 -0.62 29.70
C ALA A 28 -8.79 -1.37 28.38
N ALA A 29 -10.00 -1.45 27.79
CA ALA A 29 -10.32 -2.02 26.48
C ALA A 29 -9.04 -2.22 25.65
N ALA A 30 -8.48 -3.42 25.70
CA ALA A 30 -7.15 -3.66 25.17
C ALA A 30 -7.26 -3.55 23.66
N GLN A 31 -6.98 -2.34 23.13
CA GLN A 31 -6.78 -2.14 21.72
C GLN A 31 -5.69 -3.12 21.31
N SER A 32 -6.02 -4.05 20.41
CA SER A 32 -5.00 -4.86 19.75
C SER A 32 -4.29 -3.97 18.75
N THR A 33 -2.99 -4.16 18.64
CA THR A 33 -2.14 -3.36 17.76
C THR A 33 -1.38 -4.26 16.79
N GLN A 34 -0.81 -3.62 15.78
CA GLN A 34 0.13 -4.21 14.85
C GLN A 34 1.55 -3.97 15.37
N VAL A 35 2.36 -5.02 15.36
CA VAL A 35 3.82 -4.91 15.43
C VAL A 35 4.38 -5.37 14.10
N GLU A 36 5.35 -4.64 13.61
CA GLU A 36 6.08 -5.04 12.42
C GLU A 36 7.57 -4.78 12.56
N GLY A 37 8.35 -5.22 11.59
CA GLY A 37 9.78 -4.93 11.56
C GLY A 37 10.49 -5.70 10.46
N THR A 38 11.79 -5.44 10.34
CA THR A 38 12.65 -6.09 9.36
C THR A 38 13.76 -6.89 10.04
N ILE A 39 13.97 -8.11 9.55
CA ILE A 39 15.07 -8.98 9.96
C ILE A 39 16.11 -9.03 8.85
N LYS A 40 17.33 -8.63 9.18
CA LYS A 40 18.47 -8.57 8.26
C LYS A 40 19.64 -9.37 8.82
N ILE A 41 20.54 -9.84 7.97
CA ILE A 41 21.82 -10.45 8.34
C ILE A 41 22.97 -9.53 7.95
N LYS A 42 23.99 -9.43 8.81
CA LYS A 42 25.25 -8.77 8.48
C LYS A 42 26.06 -9.67 7.54
N ALA A 43 26.22 -9.24 6.29
CA ALA A 43 27.04 -9.93 5.31
C ALA A 43 28.54 -9.72 5.59
N GLN A 44 29.38 -10.57 4.99
CA GLN A 44 30.84 -10.53 5.16
C GLN A 44 31.46 -9.21 4.68
N ASP A 45 30.83 -8.55 3.70
CA ASP A 45 31.22 -7.23 3.18
C ASP A 45 30.76 -6.06 4.08
N GLY A 46 30.13 -6.35 5.23
CA GLY A 46 29.58 -5.36 6.15
C GLY A 46 28.19 -4.83 5.78
N SER A 47 27.64 -5.21 4.61
CA SER A 47 26.28 -4.84 4.21
C SER A 47 25.23 -5.59 5.04
N LYS A 48 24.00 -5.05 5.10
CA LYS A 48 22.86 -5.69 5.77
C LYS A 48 21.88 -6.20 4.72
N LYS A 49 21.71 -7.51 4.64
CA LYS A 49 20.82 -8.15 3.65
C LYS A 49 19.54 -8.65 4.33
N PRO A 50 18.35 -8.48 3.74
CA PRO A 50 17.12 -9.02 4.30
C PRO A 50 17.17 -10.55 4.35
N ILE A 51 16.52 -11.15 5.35
CA ILE A 51 16.41 -12.61 5.48
C ILE A 51 14.95 -13.01 5.21
N ALA A 52 14.72 -13.78 4.16
CA ALA A 52 13.42 -14.39 3.91
C ALA A 52 13.19 -15.60 4.84
N GLY A 53 11.99 -15.72 5.39
CA GLY A 53 11.63 -16.87 6.25
C GLY A 53 12.30 -16.90 7.62
N ALA A 54 12.89 -15.79 8.09
CA ALA A 54 13.28 -15.65 9.49
C ALA A 54 12.03 -15.80 10.36
N THR A 55 12.17 -16.50 11.48
CA THR A 55 11.08 -16.75 12.43
C THR A 55 11.17 -15.76 13.57
N VAL A 56 10.03 -15.13 13.90
CA VAL A 56 9.87 -14.23 15.05
C VAL A 56 8.85 -14.84 15.99
N ASP A 57 9.33 -15.38 17.11
CA ASP A 57 8.52 -16.01 18.13
C ASP A 57 8.28 -15.04 19.31
N ILE A 58 7.03 -14.89 19.72
CA ILE A 58 6.60 -13.78 20.58
C ILE A 58 5.92 -14.31 21.83
N TYR A 59 6.41 -13.88 22.98
CA TYR A 59 5.87 -14.21 24.29
C TYR A 59 5.51 -12.94 25.05
N ARG A 60 4.35 -12.92 25.72
CA ARG A 60 4.04 -11.96 26.76
C ARG A 60 4.52 -12.47 28.11
N ARG A 61 5.37 -11.70 28.78
CA ARG A 61 6.14 -12.11 29.96
C ARG A 61 5.45 -11.81 31.29
N ASP A 62 4.58 -10.81 31.34
CA ASP A 62 3.84 -10.42 32.54
C ASP A 62 2.69 -11.38 32.88
N ILE A 63 2.06 -12.00 31.88
CA ILE A 63 0.97 -12.99 32.06
C ILE A 63 1.23 -14.34 31.37
N LYS A 64 2.49 -14.59 30.97
CA LYS A 64 2.98 -15.87 30.39
C LYS A 64 2.13 -16.41 29.23
N THR A 65 1.95 -15.60 28.20
CA THR A 65 1.24 -15.99 26.97
C THR A 65 2.22 -16.21 25.84
N HIS A 66 1.97 -17.24 25.02
CA HIS A 66 2.68 -17.48 23.77
C HIS A 66 1.77 -17.22 22.57
N PHE A 67 2.28 -16.45 21.60
CA PHE A 67 1.53 -16.05 20.42
C PHE A 67 1.82 -16.95 19.23
N GLU A 68 1.27 -18.16 19.28
CA GLU A 68 1.44 -19.15 18.21
C GLU A 68 0.51 -18.92 17.00
N PRO A 69 0.93 -19.34 15.80
CA PRO A 69 2.29 -19.75 15.46
C PRO A 69 3.25 -18.54 15.39
N PRO A 70 4.58 -18.75 15.47
CA PRO A 70 5.56 -17.71 15.18
C PRO A 70 5.35 -17.12 13.78
N VAL A 71 5.56 -15.82 13.63
CA VAL A 71 5.44 -15.16 12.32
C VAL A 71 6.74 -15.29 11.54
N LYS A 72 6.64 -15.28 10.21
CA LYS A 72 7.80 -15.34 9.31
C LYS A 72 7.96 -14.07 8.51
N THR A 73 9.20 -13.76 8.17
CA THR A 73 9.53 -12.67 7.26
C THR A 73 9.27 -13.01 5.80
N ASP A 74 8.84 -12.01 5.04
CA ASP A 74 8.77 -12.07 3.58
C ASP A 74 10.16 -11.97 2.92
N LYS A 75 10.21 -11.92 1.58
CA LYS A 75 11.46 -11.79 0.80
C LYS A 75 12.25 -10.51 1.07
N ASN A 76 11.59 -9.47 1.59
CA ASN A 76 12.23 -8.21 1.98
C ASN A 76 12.67 -8.23 3.46
N GLY A 77 12.54 -9.38 4.13
CA GLY A 77 12.84 -9.52 5.55
C GLY A 77 11.78 -8.90 6.45
N HIS A 78 10.63 -8.47 5.93
CA HIS A 78 9.58 -7.82 6.71
C HIS A 78 8.62 -8.83 7.33
N PHE A 79 8.27 -8.66 8.60
CA PHE A 79 7.23 -9.42 9.27
C PHE A 79 6.15 -8.49 9.83
N VAL A 80 4.95 -9.05 10.01
CA VAL A 80 3.81 -8.37 10.63
C VAL A 80 3.17 -9.32 11.61
N ARG A 81 2.95 -8.84 12.84
CA ARG A 81 2.14 -9.50 13.86
C ARG A 81 0.95 -8.62 14.23
N LEU A 82 -0.24 -9.18 14.06
CA LEU A 82 -1.53 -8.61 14.43
C LEU A 82 -2.03 -9.24 15.73
N GLY A 83 -2.97 -8.55 16.38
CA GLY A 83 -3.69 -9.11 17.53
C GLY A 83 -2.90 -9.11 18.83
N LEU A 84 -1.79 -8.37 18.93
CA LEU A 84 -1.07 -8.23 20.20
C LEU A 84 -1.77 -7.17 21.08
N PRO A 85 -2.04 -7.46 22.36
CA PRO A 85 -2.52 -6.45 23.28
C PRO A 85 -1.54 -5.28 23.38
N ILE A 86 -2.00 -4.04 23.22
CA ILE A 86 -1.11 -2.86 23.27
C ILE A 86 -0.38 -2.73 24.62
N GLN A 87 -1.01 -3.19 25.70
CA GLN A 87 -0.41 -3.29 27.03
C GLN A 87 0.22 -4.67 27.24
N GLY A 88 1.47 -4.68 27.67
CA GLY A 88 2.18 -5.90 28.03
C GLY A 88 3.69 -5.70 27.99
N ILE A 89 4.40 -6.71 28.51
CA ILE A 89 5.86 -6.79 28.40
C ILE A 89 6.17 -8.02 27.56
N TYR A 90 6.84 -7.81 26.42
CA TYR A 90 7.03 -8.84 25.42
C TYR A 90 8.49 -9.27 25.31
N LEU A 91 8.67 -10.52 24.90
CA LEU A 91 9.91 -11.14 24.48
C LEU A 91 9.75 -11.54 23.01
N PHE A 92 10.67 -11.09 22.17
CA PHE A 92 10.79 -11.48 20.77
C PHE A 92 12.02 -12.36 20.64
N ILE A 93 11.87 -13.58 20.14
CA ILE A 93 12.97 -14.49 19.82
C ILE A 93 13.05 -14.57 18.30
N VAL A 94 14.22 -14.27 17.75
CA VAL A 94 14.45 -14.22 16.30
C VAL A 94 15.45 -15.28 15.91
N SER A 95 15.06 -16.15 14.98
CA SER A 95 15.89 -17.24 14.46
C SER A 95 15.81 -17.29 12.93
N ALA A 96 16.91 -17.58 12.26
CA ALA A 96 16.93 -17.71 10.80
C ALA A 96 18.02 -18.69 10.35
N PRO A 97 17.83 -19.44 9.25
CA PRO A 97 18.87 -20.29 8.68
C PRO A 97 20.16 -19.50 8.38
N GLY A 98 21.31 -20.04 8.78
CA GLY A 98 22.63 -19.42 8.55
C GLY A 98 22.92 -18.18 9.40
N ALA A 99 22.06 -17.85 10.37
CA ALA A 99 22.26 -16.74 11.29
C ALA A 99 22.35 -17.23 12.74
N ALA A 100 23.06 -16.50 13.59
CA ALA A 100 23.01 -16.71 15.03
C ALA A 100 21.68 -16.14 15.55
N PRO A 101 20.87 -16.91 16.31
CA PRO A 101 19.62 -16.40 16.83
C PRO A 101 19.85 -15.35 17.91
N THR A 102 18.89 -14.45 18.07
CA THR A 102 18.92 -13.41 19.10
C THR A 102 17.54 -13.24 19.73
N TYR A 103 17.46 -12.42 20.79
CA TYR A 103 16.18 -12.07 21.40
C TYR A 103 16.17 -10.63 21.91
N MET A 104 14.98 -10.06 21.97
CA MET A 104 14.70 -8.76 22.59
C MET A 104 13.73 -8.97 23.74
N ASN A 105 14.21 -8.72 24.96
CA ASN A 105 13.40 -8.85 26.18
C ASN A 105 12.88 -7.49 26.63
N ASN A 106 11.82 -7.49 27.44
CA ASN A 106 11.22 -6.31 28.04
C ASN A 106 10.69 -5.28 27.00
N VAL A 107 10.22 -5.75 25.85
CA VAL A 107 9.68 -4.90 24.77
C VAL A 107 8.27 -4.42 25.15
N ARG A 108 8.03 -3.10 25.06
CA ARG A 108 6.71 -2.49 25.25
C ARG A 108 6.21 -1.95 23.92
N ILE A 109 5.24 -2.61 23.32
CA ILE A 109 4.78 -2.31 21.96
C ILE A 109 4.20 -0.90 21.84
N SER A 110 3.54 -0.41 22.89
CA SER A 110 3.05 0.97 22.97
C SER A 110 4.14 2.04 22.80
N GLN A 111 5.42 1.68 22.99
CA GLN A 111 6.58 2.55 22.83
C GLN A 111 7.44 2.16 21.61
N MET A 112 7.32 0.92 21.15
CA MET A 112 8.12 0.34 20.07
C MET A 112 7.22 -0.51 19.16
N PRO A 113 6.42 0.13 18.28
CA PRO A 113 5.57 -0.60 17.33
C PRO A 113 6.38 -1.24 16.18
N VAL A 114 7.62 -0.78 15.98
CA VAL A 114 8.56 -1.32 14.99
C VAL A 114 9.73 -2.02 15.68
N VAL A 115 9.99 -3.28 15.31
CA VAL A 115 11.02 -4.14 15.90
C VAL A 115 11.96 -4.64 14.80
N ASP A 116 12.96 -3.81 14.46
CA ASP A 116 14.02 -4.17 13.52
C ASP A 116 15.15 -4.93 14.21
N VAL A 117 15.61 -6.01 13.57
CA VAL A 117 16.71 -6.84 14.09
C VAL A 117 17.73 -7.11 13.01
N THR A 118 19.01 -6.92 13.34
CA THR A 118 20.13 -7.38 12.51
C THR A 118 20.79 -8.57 13.22
N LEU A 119 20.83 -9.72 12.55
CA LEU A 119 21.49 -10.93 13.01
C LEU A 119 22.94 -10.98 12.50
N ASP A 120 23.81 -11.60 13.30
CA ASP A 120 25.14 -12.00 12.86
C ASP A 120 25.08 -13.38 12.17
N PRO A 121 26.03 -13.69 11.27
CA PRO A 121 26.17 -15.05 10.73
C PRO A 121 26.33 -16.09 11.83
N GLY A 122 25.73 -17.27 11.63
CA GLY A 122 25.78 -18.33 12.64
C GLY A 122 25.28 -19.68 12.11
N ASP A 123 25.05 -20.60 13.05
CA ASP A 123 24.69 -21.98 12.78
C ASP A 123 23.22 -22.19 12.37
N GLY A 124 22.40 -21.14 12.43
CA GLY A 124 20.98 -21.22 12.11
C GLY A 124 20.14 -21.94 13.15
N ARG A 125 20.65 -22.14 14.37
CA ARG A 125 19.88 -22.78 15.43
C ARG A 125 18.65 -21.95 15.81
N VAL A 126 17.59 -22.62 16.23
CA VAL A 126 16.37 -21.98 16.72
C VAL A 126 16.44 -21.90 18.24
N LEU A 127 16.30 -20.70 18.77
CA LEU A 127 16.39 -20.46 20.20
C LEU A 127 15.03 -20.69 20.88
N THR A 128 15.01 -21.40 22.01
CA THR A 128 13.77 -21.68 22.75
C THR A 128 13.55 -20.70 23.90
N LEU A 129 12.32 -20.63 24.42
CA LEU A 129 12.03 -19.84 25.62
C LEU A 129 12.93 -20.23 26.80
N ASP A 130 13.16 -21.54 27.00
CA ASP A 130 14.02 -22.08 28.05
C ASP A 130 15.47 -21.62 27.91
N ASP A 131 15.99 -21.50 26.67
CA ASP A 131 17.33 -21.00 26.41
C ASP A 131 17.46 -19.52 26.81
N VAL A 132 16.45 -18.70 26.49
CA VAL A 132 16.41 -17.28 26.93
C VAL A 132 16.35 -17.19 28.46
N ASP A 133 15.48 -17.99 29.08
CA ASP A 133 15.27 -17.95 30.53
C ASP A 133 16.55 -18.36 31.29
N LYS A 134 17.28 -19.37 30.80
CA LYS A 134 18.60 -19.74 31.34
C LYS A 134 19.63 -18.63 31.15
N ALA A 135 19.69 -18.02 29.96
CA ALA A 135 20.65 -16.94 29.66
C ALA A 135 20.40 -15.69 30.51
N THR A 136 19.14 -15.33 30.74
CA THR A 136 18.76 -14.14 31.53
C THR A 136 18.82 -14.37 33.04
N ALA A 137 18.62 -15.60 33.51
CA ALA A 137 18.82 -15.96 34.91
C ALA A 137 20.27 -15.78 35.36
N GLN A 138 21.25 -16.00 34.47
CA GLN A 138 22.67 -15.78 34.75
C GLN A 138 23.04 -14.29 34.86
N GLN A 139 22.20 -13.37 34.36
CA GLN A 139 22.40 -11.91 34.45
C GLN A 139 21.75 -11.27 35.68
N LYS A 140 20.79 -11.93 36.35
CA LYS A 140 20.14 -11.44 37.56
C LYS A 140 20.66 -12.16 38.80
N GLY A 141 21.61 -11.54 39.49
CA GLY A 141 21.90 -11.88 40.89
C GLY A 141 20.66 -11.70 41.77
N GLY A 142 20.21 -12.81 42.36
CA GLY A 142 19.36 -12.92 43.56
C GLY A 142 18.28 -11.84 43.78
N GLY A 143 17.08 -12.06 43.25
CA GLY A 143 15.87 -11.35 43.69
C GLY A 143 14.73 -12.33 43.92
N SER A 144 14.43 -12.63 45.17
CA SER A 144 13.35 -13.55 45.59
C SER A 144 11.97 -13.02 45.21
N VAL A 145 11.15 -13.87 44.59
CA VAL A 145 9.73 -13.60 44.29
C VAL A 145 8.89 -13.75 45.56
N PRO A 146 8.04 -12.77 45.94
CA PRO A 146 7.13 -12.94 47.06
C PRO A 146 6.02 -13.95 46.73
N ALA A 147 5.72 -14.84 47.68
CA ALA A 147 4.65 -15.84 47.56
C ALA A 147 3.25 -15.21 47.48
N ALA A 148 2.42 -15.74 46.59
CA ALA A 148 1.02 -15.34 46.43
C ALA A 148 0.16 -15.78 47.62
N LYS A 149 -0.77 -14.92 48.06
CA LYS A 149 -1.84 -15.26 49.02
C LYS A 149 -3.23 -15.02 48.42
N THR A 150 -4.18 -15.79 48.96
CA THR A 150 -5.56 -16.09 48.54
C THR A 150 -6.46 -14.90 48.21
N VAL A 151 -7.17 -15.01 47.09
CA VAL A 151 -8.11 -14.05 46.48
C VAL A 151 -9.54 -14.22 47.05
N SER A 152 -10.31 -13.13 47.21
CA SER A 152 -11.69 -13.17 47.74
C SER A 152 -12.74 -13.57 46.67
N PRO A 153 -13.94 -14.07 47.04
CA PRO A 153 -14.94 -14.57 46.08
C PRO A 153 -15.51 -13.53 45.10
N GLY A 154 -15.62 -12.26 45.50
CA GLY A 154 -16.07 -11.17 44.61
C GLY A 154 -15.03 -10.76 43.58
N ASP A 155 -13.75 -11.00 43.87
CA ASP A 155 -12.63 -10.79 42.95
C ASP A 155 -12.49 -11.94 41.96
N LYS A 156 -12.95 -13.15 42.33
CA LYS A 156 -12.89 -14.34 41.47
C LYS A 156 -13.80 -14.22 40.26
N ALA A 157 -15.06 -13.80 40.41
CA ALA A 157 -15.98 -13.64 39.28
C ALA A 157 -15.50 -12.59 38.26
N LYS A 158 -14.89 -11.49 38.74
CA LYS A 158 -14.28 -10.47 37.88
C LYS A 158 -13.01 -10.98 37.20
N ALA A 159 -12.18 -11.73 37.91
CA ALA A 159 -10.98 -12.36 37.34
C ALA A 159 -11.34 -13.40 36.28
N ASP A 160 -12.34 -14.24 36.54
CA ASP A 160 -12.82 -15.25 35.59
C ASP A 160 -13.40 -14.59 34.32
N ALA A 161 -14.15 -13.49 34.47
CA ALA A 161 -14.66 -12.72 33.34
C ALA A 161 -13.54 -12.06 32.51
N ALA A 162 -12.56 -11.43 33.17
CA ALA A 162 -11.41 -10.82 32.51
C ALA A 162 -10.53 -11.85 31.79
N GLN A 163 -10.35 -13.03 32.39
CA GLN A 163 -9.63 -14.14 31.78
C GLN A 163 -10.35 -14.64 30.52
N LYS A 164 -11.67 -14.83 30.60
CA LYS A 164 -12.48 -15.24 29.45
C LYS A 164 -12.44 -14.22 28.31
N GLU A 165 -12.50 -12.93 28.64
CA GLU A 165 -12.37 -11.85 27.66
C GLU A 165 -10.99 -11.87 27.00
N TYR A 166 -9.92 -12.05 27.80
CA TYR A 166 -8.55 -12.17 27.31
C TYR A 166 -8.36 -13.34 26.35
N GLU A 167 -8.87 -14.53 26.71
CA GLU A 167 -8.84 -15.72 25.86
C GLU A 167 -9.61 -15.52 24.55
N THR A 168 -10.78 -14.87 24.63
CA THR A 168 -11.57 -14.52 23.44
C THR A 168 -10.78 -13.60 22.51
N LYS A 169 -10.12 -12.56 23.03
CA LYS A 169 -9.30 -11.65 22.23
C LYS A 169 -8.06 -12.32 21.63
N LEU A 170 -7.47 -13.25 22.35
CA LEU A 170 -6.37 -14.08 21.86
C LEU A 170 -6.80 -14.91 20.65
N GLN A 171 -7.97 -15.52 20.73
CA GLN A 171 -8.55 -16.32 19.66
C GLN A 171 -8.88 -15.45 18.43
N GLU A 172 -9.55 -14.30 18.64
CA GLU A 172 -9.80 -13.32 17.59
C GLU A 172 -8.49 -12.87 16.91
N GLY A 173 -7.46 -12.57 17.71
CA GLY A 173 -6.14 -12.17 17.20
C GLY A 173 -5.45 -13.26 16.38
N LYS A 174 -5.57 -14.53 16.78
CA LYS A 174 -5.06 -15.68 16.03
C LYS A 174 -5.77 -15.84 14.69
N GLU A 175 -7.09 -15.71 14.67
CA GLU A 175 -7.90 -15.80 13.44
C GLU A 175 -7.59 -14.66 12.48
N VAL A 176 -7.48 -13.43 13.00
CA VAL A 176 -7.08 -12.26 12.21
C VAL A 176 -5.67 -12.43 11.65
N GLN A 177 -4.70 -12.91 12.45
CA GLN A 177 -3.35 -13.17 11.96
C GLN A 177 -3.34 -14.23 10.84
N ALA A 178 -4.02 -15.35 11.05
CA ALA A 178 -4.02 -16.47 10.10
C ALA A 178 -4.63 -16.08 8.75
N THR A 179 -5.77 -15.39 8.76
CA THR A 179 -6.43 -14.90 7.54
C THR A 179 -5.61 -13.82 6.84
N PHE A 180 -4.96 -12.93 7.59
CA PHE A 180 -4.02 -11.96 7.04
C PHE A 180 -2.82 -12.63 6.36
N ASP A 181 -2.21 -13.62 7.01
CA ASP A 181 -1.04 -14.33 6.46
C ASP A 181 -1.39 -15.10 5.18
N GLN A 182 -2.57 -15.74 5.13
CA GLN A 182 -3.06 -16.40 3.94
C GLN A 182 -3.25 -15.40 2.79
N ALA A 183 -3.99 -14.31 3.03
CA ALA A 183 -4.23 -13.29 2.01
C ALA A 183 -2.93 -12.62 1.54
N ARG A 184 -1.98 -12.36 2.45
CA ARG A 184 -0.67 -11.78 2.15
C ARG A 184 0.17 -12.73 1.29
N THR A 185 0.08 -14.03 1.54
CA THR A 185 0.74 -15.05 0.72
C THR A 185 0.22 -15.01 -0.71
N HIS A 186 -1.10 -15.07 -0.90
CA HIS A 186 -1.73 -14.93 -2.22
C HIS A 186 -1.33 -13.63 -2.90
N TYR A 187 -1.37 -12.49 -2.20
CA TYR A 187 -0.95 -11.20 -2.74
C TYR A 187 0.50 -11.23 -3.25
N ASN A 188 1.42 -11.76 -2.45
CA ASN A 188 2.84 -11.83 -2.81
C ASN A 188 3.07 -12.75 -4.02
N THR A 189 2.40 -13.90 -4.07
CA THR A 189 2.43 -14.81 -5.23
C THR A 189 1.89 -14.11 -6.48
N GLY A 190 0.78 -13.37 -6.36
CA GLY A 190 0.22 -12.59 -7.46
C GLY A 190 1.20 -11.54 -8.00
N VAL A 191 1.89 -10.82 -7.11
CA VAL A 191 2.92 -9.84 -7.51
C VAL A 191 4.07 -10.51 -8.27
N GLU A 192 4.52 -11.69 -7.84
CA GLU A 192 5.57 -12.45 -8.53
C GLU A 192 5.13 -12.93 -9.91
N LEU A 193 3.88 -13.39 -10.03
CA LEU A 193 3.29 -13.78 -11.30
C LEU A 193 3.14 -12.59 -12.25
N MET A 194 2.76 -11.41 -11.74
CA MET A 194 2.76 -10.16 -12.54
C MET A 194 4.15 -9.83 -13.08
N GLN A 195 5.19 -9.94 -12.25
CA GLN A 195 6.58 -9.70 -12.67
C GLN A 195 7.05 -10.71 -13.73
N ALA A 196 6.51 -11.93 -13.69
CA ALA A 196 6.75 -12.97 -14.69
C ALA A 196 5.83 -12.84 -15.94
N ASN A 197 5.02 -11.79 -16.04
CA ASN A 197 3.99 -11.60 -17.07
C ASN A 197 2.94 -12.73 -17.15
N ASN A 198 2.79 -13.50 -16.08
CA ASN A 198 1.77 -14.54 -15.97
C ASN A 198 0.48 -13.94 -15.39
N TYR A 199 -0.17 -13.09 -16.18
CA TYR A 199 -1.30 -12.27 -15.72
C TYR A 199 -2.52 -13.11 -15.33
N GLN A 200 -2.77 -14.23 -16.02
CA GLN A 200 -3.93 -15.09 -15.74
C GLN A 200 -3.82 -15.75 -14.36
N ASN A 201 -2.65 -16.26 -14.00
CA ASN A 201 -2.46 -16.85 -12.68
C ASN A 201 -2.39 -15.73 -11.61
N ALA A 202 -1.77 -14.59 -11.92
CA ALA A 202 -1.73 -13.45 -11.00
C ALA A 202 -3.13 -12.96 -10.63
N LEU A 203 -4.04 -12.89 -11.60
CA LEU A 203 -5.44 -12.54 -11.41
C LEU A 203 -6.10 -13.44 -10.36
N SER A 204 -5.93 -14.77 -10.47
CA SER A 204 -6.49 -15.72 -9.50
C SER A 204 -5.93 -15.51 -8.08
N GLU A 205 -4.63 -15.27 -7.96
CA GLU A 205 -4.00 -14.99 -6.67
C GLU A 205 -4.50 -13.68 -6.04
N PHE A 206 -4.66 -12.62 -6.84
CA PHE A 206 -5.20 -11.36 -6.32
C PHE A 206 -6.69 -11.45 -5.95
N GLU A 207 -7.48 -12.25 -6.67
CA GLU A 207 -8.86 -12.55 -6.29
C GLU A 207 -8.90 -13.16 -4.88
N GLN A 208 -8.10 -14.20 -4.63
CA GLN A 208 -8.00 -14.82 -3.30
C GLN A 208 -7.56 -13.82 -2.23
N ALA A 209 -6.52 -13.03 -2.50
CA ALA A 209 -6.03 -12.02 -1.57
C ALA A 209 -7.07 -10.93 -1.25
N SER A 210 -7.91 -10.57 -2.22
CA SER A 210 -8.92 -9.51 -2.08
C SER A 210 -10.13 -9.91 -1.23
N THR A 211 -10.28 -11.20 -0.89
CA THR A 211 -11.40 -11.70 -0.06
C THR A 211 -11.23 -11.44 1.44
N VAL A 212 -10.05 -10.97 1.87
CA VAL A 212 -9.79 -10.62 3.27
C VAL A 212 -10.77 -9.55 3.75
N ASP A 213 -11.33 -9.70 4.95
CA ASP A 213 -12.30 -8.74 5.50
C ASP A 213 -11.58 -7.45 5.93
N PRO A 214 -11.77 -6.32 5.21
CA PRO A 214 -11.05 -5.08 5.49
C PRO A 214 -11.53 -4.42 6.79
N THR A 215 -12.64 -4.86 7.38
CA THR A 215 -13.19 -4.27 8.61
C THR A 215 -12.56 -4.82 9.89
N LYS A 216 -11.84 -5.94 9.79
CA LYS A 216 -11.26 -6.63 10.96
C LYS A 216 -9.98 -5.97 11.46
N HIS A 217 -9.20 -5.35 10.56
CA HIS A 217 -7.94 -4.70 10.91
C HIS A 217 -7.46 -3.74 9.81
N ALA A 218 -6.76 -2.66 10.17
CA ALA A 218 -6.20 -1.69 9.20
C ALA A 218 -5.26 -2.35 8.18
N ALA A 219 -4.35 -3.23 8.64
CA ALA A 219 -3.50 -4.03 7.76
C ALA A 219 -4.28 -4.89 6.74
N MET A 220 -5.47 -5.38 7.09
CA MET A 220 -6.34 -6.12 6.17
C MET A 220 -6.99 -5.20 5.15
N ALA A 221 -7.42 -4.00 5.56
CA ALA A 221 -7.90 -2.99 4.63
C ALA A 221 -6.83 -2.61 3.60
N LEU A 222 -5.59 -2.34 4.08
CA LEU A 222 -4.41 -2.07 3.26
C LEU A 222 -4.16 -3.16 2.22
N LEU A 223 -4.14 -4.42 2.68
CA LEU A 223 -3.95 -5.57 1.81
C LEU A 223 -5.08 -5.70 0.79
N ALA A 224 -6.33 -5.55 1.22
CA ALA A 224 -7.50 -5.68 0.36
C ALA A 224 -7.50 -4.65 -0.78
N TYR A 225 -7.23 -3.38 -0.50
CA TYR A 225 -7.24 -2.38 -1.58
C TYR A 225 -6.03 -2.50 -2.51
N ARG A 226 -4.86 -2.90 -2.00
CA ARG A 226 -3.70 -3.21 -2.86
C ARG A 226 -3.97 -4.43 -3.73
N ALA A 227 -4.62 -5.47 -3.20
CA ALA A 227 -5.03 -6.64 -3.97
C ALA A 227 -6.04 -6.27 -5.07
N ASN A 228 -7.06 -5.48 -4.76
CA ASN A 228 -8.03 -5.01 -5.76
C ASN A 228 -7.38 -4.14 -6.85
N ALA A 229 -6.40 -3.31 -6.49
CA ALA A 229 -5.67 -2.50 -7.47
C ALA A 229 -4.78 -3.35 -8.39
N ASN A 230 -4.06 -4.34 -7.84
CA ASN A 230 -3.26 -5.26 -8.64
C ASN A 230 -4.12 -6.20 -9.49
N LEU A 231 -5.29 -6.60 -9.00
CA LEU A 231 -6.30 -7.32 -9.78
C LEU A 231 -6.75 -6.49 -10.99
N ALA A 232 -6.99 -5.19 -10.80
CA ALA A 232 -7.32 -4.28 -11.89
C ALA A 232 -6.18 -4.16 -12.91
N GLU A 233 -4.94 -4.08 -12.45
CA GLU A 233 -3.76 -4.06 -13.34
C GLU A 233 -3.61 -5.37 -14.13
N ALA A 234 -3.82 -6.52 -13.49
CA ALA A 234 -3.81 -7.82 -14.19
C ALA A 234 -4.88 -7.88 -15.28
N HIS A 235 -6.10 -7.43 -14.99
CA HIS A 235 -7.16 -7.30 -15.99
C HIS A 235 -6.75 -6.36 -17.13
N TYR A 236 -6.19 -5.18 -16.82
CA TYR A 236 -5.72 -4.25 -17.84
C TYR A 236 -4.69 -4.89 -18.78
N GLN A 237 -3.69 -5.58 -18.25
CA GLN A 237 -2.65 -6.25 -19.05
C GLN A 237 -3.23 -7.34 -19.96
N ILE A 238 -4.15 -8.18 -19.44
CA ILE A 238 -4.85 -9.19 -20.26
C ILE A 238 -5.71 -8.51 -21.34
N GLY A 239 -6.41 -7.43 -20.99
CA GLY A 239 -7.21 -6.65 -21.93
C GLY A 239 -6.37 -6.07 -23.06
N VAL A 240 -5.18 -5.54 -22.77
CA VAL A 240 -4.24 -5.03 -23.79
C VAL A 240 -3.76 -6.15 -24.72
N ASP A 241 -3.40 -7.32 -24.18
CA ASP A 241 -2.97 -8.48 -25.00
C ASP A 241 -4.08 -8.94 -25.95
N LEU A 242 -5.31 -9.11 -25.43
CA LEU A 242 -6.49 -9.46 -26.22
C LEU A 242 -6.80 -8.39 -27.27
N PHE A 243 -6.69 -7.12 -26.89
CA PHE A 243 -6.91 -5.98 -27.79
C PHE A 243 -5.94 -6.02 -28.97
N ASN A 244 -4.65 -6.28 -28.71
CA ASN A 244 -3.62 -6.39 -29.73
C ASN A 244 -3.82 -7.61 -30.64
N LYS A 245 -4.36 -8.71 -30.09
CA LYS A 245 -4.79 -9.90 -30.84
C LYS A 245 -6.09 -9.70 -31.62
N LYS A 246 -6.66 -8.48 -31.61
CA LYS A 246 -7.94 -8.10 -32.25
C LYS A 246 -9.16 -8.82 -31.65
N GLN A 247 -9.04 -9.39 -30.46
CA GLN A 247 -10.13 -9.98 -29.69
C GLN A 247 -10.86 -8.87 -28.91
N ARG A 248 -11.55 -8.00 -29.66
CA ARG A 248 -12.13 -6.75 -29.14
C ARG A 248 -13.20 -7.01 -28.06
N PRO A 249 -14.16 -7.92 -28.23
CA PRO A 249 -15.19 -8.17 -27.21
C PRO A 249 -14.59 -8.65 -25.88
N GLU A 250 -13.61 -9.55 -25.91
CA GLU A 250 -12.96 -10.09 -24.73
C GLU A 250 -12.07 -9.04 -24.06
N ALA A 251 -11.34 -8.23 -24.84
CA ALA A 251 -10.58 -7.11 -24.27
C ALA A 251 -11.48 -6.12 -23.51
N LYS A 252 -12.70 -5.88 -24.02
CA LYS A 252 -13.68 -4.97 -23.39
C LYS A 252 -14.00 -5.42 -21.96
N THR A 253 -14.31 -6.70 -21.77
CA THR A 253 -14.72 -7.22 -20.45
C THR A 253 -13.59 -7.08 -19.43
N HIS A 254 -12.33 -7.22 -19.87
CA HIS A 254 -11.17 -7.00 -19.01
C HIS A 254 -10.98 -5.52 -18.64
N PHE A 255 -11.16 -4.57 -19.56
CA PHE A 255 -11.11 -3.14 -19.20
C PHE A 255 -12.26 -2.73 -18.27
N GLU A 256 -13.46 -3.28 -18.44
CA GLU A 256 -14.58 -3.08 -17.52
C GLU A 256 -14.26 -3.64 -16.12
N ALA A 257 -13.71 -4.86 -16.05
CA ALA A 257 -13.28 -5.47 -14.79
C ALA A 257 -12.16 -4.68 -14.10
N ALA A 258 -11.22 -4.10 -14.87
CA ALA A 258 -10.18 -3.22 -14.34
C ALA A 258 -10.78 -1.97 -13.68
N ILE A 259 -11.79 -1.34 -14.30
CA ILE A 259 -12.52 -0.22 -13.68
C ILE A 259 -13.23 -0.67 -12.40
N THR A 260 -13.87 -1.84 -12.39
CA THR A 260 -14.52 -2.37 -11.18
C THR A 260 -13.51 -2.61 -10.06
N GLY A 261 -12.37 -3.23 -10.34
CA GLY A 261 -11.31 -3.50 -9.37
C GLY A 261 -10.73 -2.21 -8.78
N VAL A 262 -10.41 -1.22 -9.61
CA VAL A 262 -9.85 0.05 -9.11
C VAL A 262 -10.87 0.87 -8.32
N LYS A 263 -12.16 0.83 -8.69
CA LYS A 263 -13.22 1.46 -7.88
C LYS A 263 -13.36 0.82 -6.51
N LYS A 264 -13.25 -0.51 -6.40
CA LYS A 264 -13.20 -1.21 -5.10
C LYS A 264 -11.99 -0.79 -4.28
N ALA A 265 -10.81 -0.70 -4.91
CA ALA A 265 -9.59 -0.24 -4.24
C ALA A 265 -9.75 1.19 -3.71
N LEU A 266 -10.23 2.13 -4.54
CA LEU A 266 -10.48 3.52 -4.15
C LEU A 266 -11.49 3.63 -2.99
N ALA A 267 -12.60 2.89 -3.04
CA ALA A 267 -13.63 2.93 -2.00
C ALA A 267 -13.14 2.51 -0.59
N LEU A 268 -12.07 1.71 -0.54
CA LEU A 268 -11.37 1.32 0.68
C LEU A 268 -10.25 2.31 1.03
N ALA A 269 -9.37 2.62 0.07
CA ALA A 269 -8.16 3.41 0.30
C ALA A 269 -8.46 4.85 0.76
N VAL A 270 -9.51 5.50 0.26
CA VAL A 270 -9.86 6.88 0.66
C VAL A 270 -10.28 7.01 2.13
N LYS A 271 -10.55 5.88 2.80
CA LYS A 271 -10.88 5.84 4.24
C LYS A 271 -9.65 5.60 5.11
N ASP A 272 -8.51 5.32 4.50
CA ASP A 272 -7.27 5.02 5.21
C ASP A 272 -6.55 6.31 5.66
N THR A 273 -5.56 6.17 6.53
CA THR A 273 -4.79 7.29 7.08
C THR A 273 -3.32 7.19 6.72
N ALA A 274 -2.61 8.33 6.75
CA ALA A 274 -1.16 8.35 6.57
C ALA A 274 -0.39 7.59 7.67
N GLU A 275 -1.00 7.40 8.84
CA GLU A 275 -0.44 6.59 9.93
C GLU A 275 -0.41 5.11 9.56
N ASN A 276 -1.51 4.59 8.99
CA ASN A 276 -1.60 3.21 8.55
C ASN A 276 -0.86 2.94 7.23
N ASN A 277 -0.87 3.92 6.31
CA ASN A 277 -0.17 3.85 5.04
C ASN A 277 0.55 5.18 4.73
N PRO A 278 1.84 5.30 5.03
CA PRO A 278 2.64 6.48 4.70
C PRO A 278 2.70 6.79 3.19
N ASN A 279 2.43 5.81 2.34
CA ASN A 279 2.41 5.95 0.88
C ASN A 279 1.00 6.16 0.31
N LEU A 280 -0.02 6.44 1.15
CA LEU A 280 -1.42 6.50 0.73
C LEU A 280 -1.68 7.44 -0.45
N ASN A 281 -1.11 8.65 -0.44
CA ASN A 281 -1.30 9.60 -1.53
C ASN A 281 -0.74 9.06 -2.86
N ASN A 282 0.41 8.39 -2.81
CA ASN A 282 1.01 7.77 -4.00
C ASN A 282 0.15 6.61 -4.51
N ASP A 283 -0.36 5.77 -3.61
CA ASP A 283 -1.27 4.67 -3.95
C ASP A 283 -2.56 5.21 -4.61
N LEU A 284 -3.19 6.23 -4.02
CA LEU A 284 -4.40 6.88 -4.57
C LEU A 284 -4.15 7.47 -5.97
N VAL A 285 -3.02 8.16 -6.16
CA VAL A 285 -2.61 8.70 -7.46
C VAL A 285 -2.46 7.60 -8.50
N ILE A 286 -1.87 6.46 -8.14
CA ILE A 286 -1.77 5.30 -9.03
C ILE A 286 -3.16 4.79 -9.39
N TYR A 287 -4.06 4.67 -8.41
CA TYR A 287 -5.42 4.16 -8.64
C TYR A 287 -6.25 5.08 -9.55
N TYR A 288 -6.19 6.40 -9.35
CA TYR A 288 -6.86 7.34 -10.25
C TYR A 288 -6.31 7.30 -11.67
N ASN A 289 -4.99 7.12 -11.83
CA ASN A 289 -4.38 6.96 -13.14
C ASN A 289 -4.87 5.68 -13.85
N MET A 290 -4.94 4.56 -13.13
CA MET A 290 -5.49 3.31 -13.69
C MET A 290 -6.96 3.47 -14.10
N LEU A 291 -7.78 4.14 -13.28
CA LEU A 291 -9.17 4.44 -13.60
C LEU A 291 -9.29 5.25 -14.89
N GLY A 292 -8.57 6.37 -14.99
CA GLY A 292 -8.58 7.24 -16.15
C GLY A 292 -8.14 6.54 -17.43
N LYS A 293 -7.05 5.75 -17.37
CA LYS A 293 -6.55 5.00 -18.52
C LYS A 293 -7.55 3.94 -19.04
N ASN A 294 -8.15 3.16 -18.13
CA ASN A 294 -9.12 2.14 -18.54
C ASN A 294 -10.43 2.77 -19.05
N ALA A 295 -10.89 3.85 -18.42
CA ALA A 295 -12.06 4.60 -18.90
C ALA A 295 -11.81 5.18 -20.29
N MET A 296 -10.64 5.78 -20.53
CA MET A 296 -10.24 6.31 -21.83
C MET A 296 -10.26 5.22 -22.91
N LEU A 297 -9.75 4.02 -22.64
CA LEU A 297 -9.80 2.89 -23.58
C LEU A 297 -11.24 2.47 -23.91
N LEU A 298 -12.11 2.40 -22.91
CA LEU A 298 -13.53 2.08 -23.10
C LEU A 298 -14.28 3.17 -23.88
N ILE A 299 -13.98 4.44 -23.62
CA ILE A 299 -14.54 5.56 -24.36
C ILE A 299 -14.09 5.50 -25.82
N GLU A 300 -12.79 5.40 -26.07
CA GLU A 300 -12.19 5.49 -27.41
C GLU A 300 -12.59 4.31 -28.30
N TYR A 301 -12.52 3.09 -27.78
CA TYR A 301 -12.65 1.89 -28.62
C TYR A 301 -14.01 1.21 -28.51
N TYR A 302 -14.82 1.58 -27.51
CA TYR A 302 -16.09 0.91 -27.22
C TYR A 302 -17.26 1.87 -27.03
N GLY A 303 -17.07 3.18 -27.21
CA GLY A 303 -18.13 4.18 -27.17
C GLY A 303 -18.73 4.40 -25.78
N ALA A 304 -18.00 4.09 -24.71
CA ALA A 304 -18.47 4.20 -23.33
C ALA A 304 -18.47 5.65 -22.79
N ALA A 305 -19.04 6.59 -23.54
CA ALA A 305 -19.05 8.02 -23.23
C ALA A 305 -19.74 8.34 -21.88
N ASN A 306 -20.61 7.45 -21.39
CA ASN A 306 -21.22 7.55 -20.06
C ASN A 306 -20.21 7.50 -18.91
N LEU A 307 -18.98 7.00 -19.13
CA LEU A 307 -17.91 6.98 -18.12
C LEU A 307 -17.22 8.33 -17.95
N LEU A 308 -17.42 9.28 -18.87
CA LEU A 308 -16.64 10.51 -18.95
C LEU A 308 -16.78 11.37 -17.69
N GLU A 309 -18.02 11.73 -17.33
CA GLU A 309 -18.29 12.67 -16.23
C GLU A 309 -17.84 12.11 -14.87
N ASP A 310 -18.16 10.84 -14.59
CA ASP A 310 -17.76 10.18 -13.35
C ASP A 310 -16.24 10.07 -13.24
N THR A 311 -15.55 9.75 -14.33
CA THR A 311 -14.10 9.62 -14.32
C THR A 311 -13.42 10.99 -14.18
N GLU A 312 -13.94 12.03 -14.83
CA GLU A 312 -13.44 13.40 -14.69
C GLU A 312 -13.43 13.85 -13.23
N LYS A 313 -14.54 13.63 -12.50
CA LYS A 313 -14.66 13.96 -11.07
C LYS A 313 -13.62 13.24 -10.21
N GLU A 314 -13.27 11.99 -10.54
CA GLU A 314 -12.22 11.26 -9.84
C GLU A 314 -10.82 11.77 -10.21
N LEU A 315 -10.60 12.17 -11.47
CA LEU A 315 -9.33 12.76 -11.90
C LEU A 315 -9.07 14.16 -11.29
N ASP A 316 -10.10 14.92 -10.94
CA ASP A 316 -9.95 16.18 -10.19
C ASP A 316 -9.36 15.94 -8.78
N LYS A 317 -9.72 14.82 -8.14
CA LYS A 317 -9.11 14.42 -6.86
C LYS A 317 -7.63 14.08 -7.06
N ALA A 318 -7.30 13.37 -8.13
CA ALA A 318 -5.92 13.05 -8.48
C ALA A 318 -5.08 14.30 -8.75
N GLU A 319 -5.61 15.26 -9.50
CA GLU A 319 -4.96 16.56 -9.76
C GLU A 319 -4.70 17.33 -8.46
N THR A 320 -5.63 17.26 -7.50
CA THR A 320 -5.47 17.89 -6.18
C THR A 320 -4.38 17.21 -5.35
N LEU A 321 -4.35 15.88 -5.33
CA LEU A 321 -3.33 15.09 -4.60
C LEU A 321 -1.93 15.20 -5.22
N ASP A 322 -1.87 15.37 -6.54
CA ASP A 322 -0.65 15.38 -7.35
C ASP A 322 -0.50 16.72 -8.10
N ALA A 323 -0.65 17.82 -7.36
CA ALA A 323 -0.62 19.18 -7.90
C ALA A 323 0.69 19.52 -8.64
N ALA A 324 1.80 18.86 -8.25
CA ALA A 324 3.09 18.99 -8.92
C ALA A 324 3.05 18.50 -10.38
N ASN A 325 2.18 17.53 -10.68
CA ASN A 325 1.99 16.99 -12.03
C ASN A 325 0.60 17.34 -12.60
N LYS A 326 -0.02 18.45 -12.19
CA LYS A 326 -1.37 18.85 -12.65
C LYS A 326 -1.56 18.82 -14.18
N ASN A 327 -0.51 19.15 -14.95
CA ASN A 327 -0.57 19.14 -16.41
C ASN A 327 -0.78 17.73 -16.98
N LYS A 328 -0.25 16.69 -16.33
CA LYS A 328 -0.49 15.28 -16.69
C LYS A 328 -1.98 14.93 -16.56
N TRP A 329 -2.61 15.36 -15.47
CA TRP A 329 -4.05 15.12 -15.23
C TRP A 329 -4.94 15.93 -16.17
N GLY A 330 -4.54 17.18 -16.45
CA GLY A 330 -5.18 18.02 -17.46
C GLY A 330 -5.15 17.38 -18.85
N VAL A 331 -4.01 16.82 -19.26
CA VAL A 331 -3.88 16.08 -20.52
C VAL A 331 -4.73 14.81 -20.52
N LEU A 332 -4.72 14.02 -19.45
CA LEU A 332 -5.53 12.80 -19.38
C LEU A 332 -7.04 13.11 -19.53
N LYS A 333 -7.53 14.18 -18.89
CA LYS A 333 -8.90 14.67 -19.08
C LYS A 333 -9.17 15.13 -20.52
N ALA A 334 -8.23 15.87 -21.11
CA ALA A 334 -8.35 16.33 -22.50
C ALA A 334 -8.37 15.16 -23.50
N ASP A 335 -7.56 14.14 -23.29
CA ASP A 335 -7.57 12.90 -24.08
C ASP A 335 -8.90 12.16 -23.95
N MET A 336 -9.47 12.09 -22.75
CA MET A 336 -10.80 11.51 -22.55
C MET A 336 -11.89 12.27 -23.32
N TYR A 337 -11.89 13.61 -23.30
CA TYR A 337 -12.81 14.40 -24.12
C TYR A 337 -12.63 14.16 -25.61
N ARG A 338 -11.37 14.12 -26.07
CA ARG A 338 -11.02 13.84 -27.46
C ARG A 338 -11.57 12.47 -27.89
N SER A 339 -11.32 11.44 -27.09
CA SER A 339 -11.81 10.08 -27.36
C SER A 339 -13.33 9.95 -27.28
N ALA A 340 -14.01 10.82 -26.52
CA ALA A 340 -15.47 10.91 -26.47
C ALA A 340 -16.08 11.73 -27.63
N GLY A 341 -15.27 12.28 -28.53
CA GLY A 341 -15.72 13.17 -29.61
C GLY A 341 -16.13 14.58 -29.15
N ARG A 342 -15.85 14.95 -27.90
CA ARG A 342 -16.09 16.29 -27.35
C ARG A 342 -14.92 17.21 -27.70
N SER A 343 -14.76 17.51 -28.98
CA SER A 343 -13.59 18.22 -29.52
C SER A 343 -13.42 19.62 -28.92
N GLU A 344 -14.50 20.36 -28.67
CA GLU A 344 -14.43 21.69 -28.07
C GLU A 344 -13.88 21.66 -26.64
N ASP A 345 -14.35 20.72 -25.83
CA ASP A 345 -13.87 20.53 -24.46
C ASP A 345 -12.41 20.05 -24.43
N ALA A 346 -12.05 19.14 -25.35
CA ALA A 346 -10.67 18.69 -25.51
C ALA A 346 -9.73 19.85 -25.86
N VAL A 347 -10.10 20.68 -26.85
CA VAL A 347 -9.34 21.89 -27.23
C VAL A 347 -9.18 22.84 -26.05
N ALA A 348 -10.26 23.12 -25.32
CA ALA A 348 -10.21 23.99 -24.15
C ALA A 348 -9.28 23.43 -23.05
N ALA A 349 -9.37 22.13 -22.77
CA ALA A 349 -8.54 21.47 -21.77
C ALA A 349 -7.04 21.45 -22.16
N TYR A 350 -6.71 21.13 -23.41
CA TYR A 350 -5.32 21.21 -23.89
C TYR A 350 -4.77 22.63 -23.85
N LYS A 351 -5.55 23.63 -24.29
CA LYS A 351 -5.15 25.05 -24.22
C LYS A 351 -4.90 25.50 -22.79
N LYS A 352 -5.68 25.01 -21.81
CA LYS A 352 -5.44 25.27 -20.38
C LYS A 352 -4.09 24.71 -19.92
N VAL A 353 -3.72 23.50 -20.35
CA VAL A 353 -2.39 22.92 -20.06
C VAL A 353 -1.29 23.76 -20.71
N LEU A 354 -1.43 24.13 -21.98
CA LEU A 354 -0.43 24.89 -22.74
C LEU A 354 -0.28 26.34 -22.26
N ALA A 355 -1.32 26.92 -21.66
CA ALA A 355 -1.22 28.22 -21.00
C ALA A 355 -0.30 28.17 -19.76
N ALA A 356 -0.24 27.03 -19.08
CA ALA A 356 0.65 26.80 -17.93
C ALA A 356 2.05 26.36 -18.37
N ASP A 357 2.14 25.49 -19.38
CA ASP A 357 3.40 25.02 -19.96
C ASP A 357 3.30 24.95 -21.50
N PRO A 358 3.76 25.99 -22.21
CA PRO A 358 3.71 26.04 -23.66
C PRO A 358 4.57 24.99 -24.38
N ALA A 359 5.42 24.25 -23.66
CA ALA A 359 6.27 23.19 -24.20
C ALA A 359 5.81 21.78 -23.81
N TYR A 360 4.64 21.65 -23.17
CA TYR A 360 4.11 20.35 -22.77
C TYR A 360 3.75 19.49 -23.99
N ALA A 361 4.66 18.58 -24.34
CA ALA A 361 4.64 17.83 -25.60
C ALA A 361 3.33 17.05 -25.81
N ASP A 362 2.80 16.42 -24.76
CA ASP A 362 1.55 15.66 -24.87
C ASP A 362 0.35 16.55 -25.18
N ALA A 363 0.32 17.78 -24.66
CA ALA A 363 -0.76 18.72 -24.91
C ALA A 363 -0.67 19.33 -26.32
N LEU A 364 0.55 19.63 -26.81
CA LEU A 364 0.75 20.06 -28.21
C LEU A 364 0.31 18.97 -29.19
N TYR A 365 0.71 17.73 -28.92
CA TYR A 365 0.34 16.59 -29.75
C TYR A 365 -1.18 16.37 -29.74
N GLY A 366 -1.79 16.28 -28.55
CA GLY A 366 -3.22 16.05 -28.39
C GLY A 366 -4.09 17.17 -28.99
N LEU A 367 -3.72 18.44 -28.76
CA LEU A 367 -4.40 19.59 -29.35
C LEU A 367 -4.30 19.57 -30.88
N GLY A 368 -3.09 19.34 -31.41
CA GLY A 368 -2.85 19.24 -32.83
C GLY A 368 -3.73 18.18 -33.49
N LEU A 369 -3.74 16.96 -32.95
CA LEU A 369 -4.60 15.87 -33.44
C LEU A 369 -6.09 16.20 -33.37
N THR A 370 -6.53 16.85 -32.29
CA THR A 370 -7.94 17.23 -32.11
C THR A 370 -8.37 18.24 -33.17
N LEU A 371 -7.53 19.23 -33.45
CA LEU A 371 -7.82 20.31 -34.39
C LEU A 371 -7.78 19.87 -35.86
N ILE A 372 -6.83 19.01 -36.24
CA ILE A 372 -6.74 18.52 -37.64
C ILE A 372 -7.87 17.57 -38.01
N ALA A 373 -8.55 16.98 -37.03
CA ALA A 373 -9.74 16.15 -37.23
C ALA A 373 -11.01 16.99 -37.50
N SER A 374 -10.93 18.33 -37.41
CA SER A 374 -12.04 19.22 -37.72
C SER A 374 -12.36 19.28 -39.21
N SER A 375 -13.60 19.63 -39.55
CA SER A 375 -13.99 20.02 -40.91
C SER A 375 -13.64 21.48 -41.24
N GLU A 376 -13.37 22.30 -40.23
CA GLU A 376 -13.13 23.74 -40.39
C GLU A 376 -11.67 24.00 -40.77
N ARG A 377 -11.44 24.53 -41.99
CA ARG A 377 -10.09 24.77 -42.51
C ARG A 377 -9.21 25.61 -41.58
N ALA A 378 -9.79 26.59 -40.89
CA ALA A 378 -9.08 27.42 -39.92
C ALA A 378 -8.57 26.59 -38.72
N GLN A 379 -9.38 25.67 -38.21
CA GLN A 379 -8.97 24.77 -37.12
C GLN A 379 -7.92 23.77 -37.60
N ILE A 380 -8.05 23.23 -38.81
CA ILE A 380 -7.03 22.34 -39.39
C ILE A 380 -5.69 23.08 -39.53
N GLN A 381 -5.71 24.35 -39.96
CA GLN A 381 -4.50 25.19 -40.01
C GLN A 381 -3.89 25.42 -38.61
N GLU A 382 -4.71 25.73 -37.60
CA GLU A 382 -4.25 25.86 -36.20
C GLU A 382 -3.65 24.54 -35.68
N GLY A 383 -4.26 23.41 -36.01
CA GLY A 383 -3.76 22.08 -35.67
C GLY A 383 -2.42 21.77 -36.35
N ALA A 384 -2.27 22.10 -37.62
CA ALA A 384 -1.01 21.97 -38.35
C ALA A 384 0.10 22.82 -37.71
N ASN A 385 -0.20 24.08 -37.37
CA ASN A 385 0.74 24.97 -36.69
C ASN A 385 1.15 24.40 -35.31
N THR A 386 0.19 23.87 -34.55
CA THR A 386 0.43 23.26 -33.23
C THR A 386 1.30 22.00 -33.32
N LEU A 387 1.06 21.16 -34.33
CA LEU A 387 1.90 19.98 -34.61
C LEU A 387 3.32 20.38 -35.05
N ALA A 388 3.48 21.48 -35.78
CA ALA A 388 4.81 22.02 -36.07
C ALA A 388 5.53 22.51 -34.80
N GLU A 389 4.80 23.13 -33.85
CA GLU A 389 5.36 23.46 -32.54
C GLU A 389 5.81 22.21 -31.77
N PHE A 390 5.03 21.12 -31.81
CA PHE A 390 5.41 19.84 -31.23
C PHE A 390 6.77 19.36 -31.77
N LEU A 391 7.00 19.42 -33.09
CA LEU A 391 8.27 19.00 -33.69
C LEU A 391 9.48 19.80 -33.19
N VAL A 392 9.27 21.04 -32.75
CA VAL A 392 10.34 21.92 -32.24
C VAL A 392 10.55 21.75 -30.74
N LYS A 393 9.48 21.52 -29.98
CA LYS A 393 9.50 21.53 -28.51
C LYS A 393 9.61 20.15 -27.89
N ALA A 394 9.18 19.09 -28.58
CA ALA A 394 9.26 17.73 -28.07
C ALA A 394 10.72 17.24 -27.95
N PRO A 395 11.03 16.36 -26.98
CA PRO A 395 12.34 15.74 -26.88
C PRO A 395 12.74 15.03 -28.19
N PRO A 396 14.02 15.06 -28.62
CA PRO A 396 14.46 14.37 -29.83
C PRO A 396 14.22 12.85 -29.81
N THR A 397 14.03 12.27 -28.63
CA THR A 397 13.72 10.85 -28.40
C THR A 397 12.22 10.54 -28.46
N ASP A 398 11.36 11.54 -28.67
CA ASP A 398 9.92 11.34 -28.73
C ASP A 398 9.54 10.55 -29.98
N LYS A 399 8.91 9.38 -29.77
CA LYS A 399 8.55 8.43 -30.83
C LYS A 399 7.45 8.96 -31.76
N ARG A 400 6.75 10.04 -31.37
CA ARG A 400 5.71 10.67 -32.19
C ARG A 400 6.25 11.63 -33.23
N LEU A 401 7.53 12.04 -33.16
CA LEU A 401 8.16 12.92 -34.16
C LEU A 401 7.97 12.45 -35.61
N PRO A 402 8.24 11.18 -35.99
CA PRO A 402 8.00 10.70 -37.36
C PRO A 402 6.51 10.69 -37.73
N ILE A 403 5.62 10.37 -36.78
CA ILE A 403 4.17 10.37 -37.00
C ILE A 403 3.68 11.78 -37.34
N VAL A 404 4.08 12.77 -36.53
CA VAL A 404 3.70 14.16 -36.74
C VAL A 404 4.24 14.71 -38.06
N LYS A 405 5.47 14.35 -38.45
CA LYS A 405 6.03 14.73 -39.77
C LYS A 405 5.16 14.18 -40.91
N SER A 406 4.78 12.90 -40.86
CA SER A 406 3.90 12.28 -41.86
C SER A 406 2.55 13.00 -41.92
N SER A 407 1.92 13.27 -40.77
CA SER A 407 0.63 13.96 -40.72
C SER A 407 0.69 15.36 -41.34
N LEU A 408 1.76 16.13 -41.11
CA LEU A 408 1.95 17.44 -41.73
C LEU A 408 2.16 17.36 -43.25
N GLU A 409 2.88 16.33 -43.73
CA GLU A 409 3.04 16.09 -45.17
C GLU A 409 1.71 15.71 -45.84
N GLU A 410 0.88 14.90 -45.18
CA GLU A 410 -0.45 14.55 -45.65
C GLU A 410 -1.36 15.78 -45.75
N LEU A 411 -1.35 16.66 -44.74
CA LEU A 411 -2.11 17.92 -44.77
C LEU A 411 -1.66 18.85 -45.91
N ARG A 412 -0.34 18.95 -46.14
CA ARG A 412 0.21 19.73 -47.26
C ARG A 412 -0.23 19.16 -48.60
N ASN A 413 -0.11 17.85 -48.78
CA ASN A 413 -0.34 17.20 -50.06
C ASN A 413 -1.84 17.16 -50.39
N GLY A 414 -2.67 16.76 -49.41
CA GLY A 414 -4.11 16.55 -49.55
C GLY A 414 -4.95 17.81 -49.44
N LEU A 415 -4.68 18.66 -48.44
CA LEU A 415 -5.51 19.85 -48.14
C LEU A 415 -4.86 21.19 -48.51
N LYS A 416 -3.62 21.16 -49.01
CA LYS A 416 -2.82 22.37 -49.31
C LYS A 416 -2.71 23.29 -48.09
N ILE A 417 -2.55 22.67 -46.92
CA ILE A 417 -2.32 23.35 -45.64
C ILE A 417 -0.84 23.18 -45.30
N GLU A 418 -0.11 24.29 -45.27
CA GLU A 418 1.28 24.32 -44.84
C GLU A 418 1.35 24.85 -43.41
N ALA A 419 1.99 24.11 -42.52
CA ALA A 419 2.22 24.59 -41.16
C ALA A 419 3.17 25.78 -41.17
N GLU A 420 2.81 26.82 -40.43
CA GLU A 420 3.67 27.97 -40.26
C GLU A 420 4.96 27.59 -39.53
N LYS A 421 6.06 28.26 -39.88
CA LYS A 421 7.34 28.03 -39.23
C LYS A 421 7.25 28.47 -37.77
N PRO A 422 7.47 27.57 -36.79
CA PRO A 422 7.38 27.93 -35.39
C PRO A 422 8.37 29.06 -35.05
N ALA A 423 7.95 30.01 -34.21
CA ALA A 423 8.82 31.07 -33.75
C ALA A 423 10.10 30.45 -33.13
N PRO A 424 11.31 30.96 -33.45
CA PRO A 424 12.54 30.40 -32.91
C PRO A 424 12.49 30.46 -31.39
N THR A 425 12.80 29.33 -30.74
CA THR A 425 12.91 29.25 -29.29
C THR A 425 13.93 30.29 -28.83
N ARG A 426 13.47 31.38 -28.20
CA ARG A 426 14.36 32.33 -27.53
C ARG A 426 15.06 31.54 -26.43
N ARG A 427 16.28 31.06 -26.68
CA ARG A 427 17.17 30.55 -25.64
C ARG A 427 17.32 31.67 -24.62
N GLY A 428 16.61 31.55 -23.51
CA GLY A 428 16.74 32.47 -22.39
C GLY A 428 18.21 32.56 -22.00
N LYS A 429 18.75 33.77 -21.99
CA LYS A 429 19.95 34.06 -21.21
C LYS A 429 19.64 33.57 -19.79
N LYS A 430 20.43 32.61 -19.30
CA LYS A 430 20.43 32.26 -17.88
C LYS A 430 20.64 33.55 -17.07
N PRO A 431 19.89 33.78 -15.98
CA PRO A 431 20.31 34.75 -14.97
C PRO A 431 21.67 34.36 -14.38
#